data_AF-A0A969NQ54-F1
#
_entry.id   AF-A0A969NQ54-F1
#
_cell.length_a   1.000
_cell.length_b   1.000
_cell.length_c   1.000
_cell.angle_alpha   90.00
_cell.angle_beta   90.00
_cell.angle_gamma   90.00
#
_symmetry.space_group_name_H-M   'P 1'
#
loop_
_entity.id
_entity.type
_entity.pdbx_description
1 polymer ?
#
loop_
_entity_poly.entity_id
_entity_poly.type
_entity_poly.pdbx_seq_one_letter_code
_entity_poly.pdbx_strand_id
1 'polypeptide(L)'
;MGAGAEFEEYVRSIYSMLLNFKDEGILVTGGANTYLSGISGERYQIDVYYEFVRAGVRHRVIIECKDWKDPVKREVINALESKVRDIPGVIGVIISRNGYQSGAINFSKQKGILALTSDELPSLGTLIGERLKTVALPDETCLGEPFWTIMMTRSGENTGVWFALGFDRTEKKSYIPLFFSKYHAELFFENMSIDSNNWRVTGLPRYVLRGLIVQLEAFELRHESFDMIDSGAVLMFLPPDAKPTDPFIPIPITREQLITGYYGESISSIRKQDN
;
A
#
# COMPACT_ATOMS: atom_id res chain seq x y z
N MET A 1 13.37 21.88 12.26
CA MET A 1 14.04 20.66 12.78
C MET A 1 15.53 20.80 12.47
N GLY A 2 16.42 20.07 13.15
CA GLY A 2 17.84 20.06 12.76
C GLY A 2 18.05 19.20 11.51
N ALA A 3 19.11 19.45 10.72
CA ALA A 3 19.38 18.75 9.46
C ALA A 3 19.41 17.20 9.61
N GLY A 4 19.99 16.69 10.71
CA GLY A 4 19.98 15.26 11.01
C GLY A 4 18.58 14.67 11.18
N ALA A 5 17.69 15.37 11.90
CA ALA A 5 16.31 14.93 12.11
C ALA A 5 15.50 14.93 10.80
N GLU A 6 15.79 15.84 9.87
CA GLU A 6 15.16 15.85 8.54
C GLU A 6 15.57 14.63 7.71
N PHE A 7 16.85 14.22 7.80
CA PHE A 7 17.33 13.02 7.13
C PHE A 7 16.73 11.73 7.73
N GLU A 8 16.62 11.66 9.05
CA GLU A 8 15.95 10.55 9.75
C GLU A 8 14.48 10.44 9.33
N GLU A 9 13.76 11.56 9.28
CA GLU A 9 12.37 11.62 8.85
C GLU A 9 12.19 11.22 7.38
N TYR A 10 13.10 11.64 6.50
CA TYR A 10 13.13 11.19 5.11
C TYR A 10 13.26 9.67 5.04
N VAL A 11 14.27 9.08 5.69
CA VAL A 11 14.46 7.61 5.72
C VAL A 11 13.23 6.90 6.29
N ARG A 12 12.66 7.42 7.38
CA ARG A 12 11.45 6.88 8.00
C ARG A 12 10.27 6.86 7.02
N SER A 13 10.08 7.93 6.26
CA SER A 13 9.01 8.03 5.26
C SER A 13 9.17 7.01 4.12
N ILE A 14 10.41 6.80 3.65
CA ILE A 14 10.74 5.84 2.61
C ILE A 14 10.41 4.41 3.07
N TYR A 15 10.90 4.01 4.25
CA TYR A 15 10.62 2.68 4.79
C TYR A 15 9.15 2.48 5.13
N SER A 16 8.48 3.53 5.64
CA SER A 16 7.03 3.47 5.88
C SER A 16 6.25 3.20 4.60
N MET A 17 6.66 3.77 3.46
CA MET A 17 5.98 3.55 2.19
C MET A 17 6.33 2.17 1.60
N LEU A 18 7.60 1.77 1.65
CA LEU A 18 8.06 0.45 1.18
C LEU A 18 7.36 -0.72 1.88
N LEU A 19 7.14 -0.60 3.18
CA LEU A 19 6.54 -1.65 4.01
C LEU A 19 5.02 -1.70 3.94
N ASN A 20 4.37 -0.66 3.41
CA ASN A 20 2.92 -0.49 3.47
C ASN A 20 2.28 -0.21 2.09
N PHE A 21 2.82 -0.78 1.01
CA PHE A 21 2.23 -0.61 -0.32
C PHE A 21 0.85 -1.24 -0.45
N LYS A 22 0.57 -2.31 0.30
CA LYS A 22 -0.70 -3.04 0.36
C LYS A 22 -1.45 -2.76 1.67
N ASP A 23 -1.16 -1.63 2.30
CA ASP A 23 -1.73 -1.19 3.57
C ASP A 23 -1.52 -2.23 4.71
N GLU A 24 -0.34 -2.84 4.78
CA GLU A 24 0.02 -3.90 5.75
C GLU A 24 0.00 -3.44 7.23
N GLY A 25 -0.06 -2.13 7.48
CA GLY A 25 -0.14 -1.56 8.83
C GLY A 25 1.15 -1.68 9.64
N ILE A 26 2.29 -1.89 9.00
CA ILE A 26 3.60 -1.97 9.64
C ILE A 26 3.99 -0.58 10.14
N LEU A 27 4.08 -0.43 11.47
CA LEU A 27 4.50 0.80 12.11
C LEU A 27 6.01 1.01 11.95
N VAL A 28 6.40 2.17 11.42
CA VAL A 28 7.79 2.62 11.34
C VAL A 28 7.98 3.81 12.29
N THR A 29 8.63 3.55 13.42
CA THR A 29 8.94 4.54 14.46
C THR A 29 10.34 5.10 14.28
N GLY A 30 10.64 6.27 14.85
CA GLY A 30 11.98 6.84 14.78
C GLY A 30 12.23 8.00 15.76
N GLY A 31 13.48 8.47 15.78
CA GLY A 31 13.92 9.69 16.45
C GLY A 31 13.90 9.65 17.98
N ALA A 32 13.68 10.82 18.59
CA ALA A 32 13.89 11.09 20.02
C ALA A 32 13.06 10.24 21.00
N ASN A 33 12.02 9.55 20.52
CA ASN A 33 11.09 8.77 21.35
C ASN A 33 11.20 7.26 21.15
N THR A 34 12.13 6.79 20.31
CA THR A 34 12.27 5.37 19.99
C THR A 34 13.49 4.80 20.71
N TYR A 35 13.24 3.94 21.70
CA TYR A 35 14.30 3.30 22.49
C TYR A 35 14.12 1.80 22.55
N LEU A 36 15.21 1.06 22.39
CA LEU A 36 15.28 -0.38 22.63
C LEU A 36 16.23 -0.65 23.80
N SER A 37 15.88 -1.64 24.62
CA SER A 37 16.73 -2.08 25.73
C SER A 37 17.55 -3.28 25.29
N GLY A 38 18.84 -3.25 25.55
CA GLY A 38 19.72 -4.38 25.32
C GLY A 38 19.81 -5.32 26.52
N ILE A 39 20.46 -6.47 26.33
CA ILE A 39 20.67 -7.48 27.38
C ILE A 39 21.62 -7.01 28.47
N SER A 40 22.48 -6.04 28.18
CA SER A 40 23.32 -5.36 29.17
C SER A 40 22.53 -4.48 30.15
N GLY A 41 21.26 -4.16 29.83
CA GLY A 41 20.45 -3.17 30.55
C GLY A 41 20.60 -1.74 30.01
N GLU A 42 21.48 -1.51 29.03
CA GLU A 42 21.58 -0.22 28.35
C GLU A 42 20.33 0.08 27.52
N ARG A 43 19.99 1.38 27.41
CA ARG A 43 18.92 1.88 26.55
C ARG A 43 19.52 2.60 25.35
N TYR A 44 19.18 2.11 24.17
CA TYR A 44 19.65 2.68 22.91
C TYR A 44 18.54 3.49 22.25
N GLN A 45 18.82 4.75 21.95
CA GLN A 45 18.03 5.51 20.99
C GLN A 45 18.26 4.96 19.58
N ILE A 46 17.17 4.80 18.82
CA ILE A 46 17.18 4.27 17.47
C ILE A 46 16.57 5.31 16.52
N ASP A 47 17.32 5.67 15.47
CA ASP A 47 16.90 6.69 14.51
C ASP A 47 15.65 6.25 13.74
N VAL A 48 15.62 5.01 13.23
CA VAL A 48 14.40 4.38 12.68
C VAL A 48 14.31 2.91 13.08
N TYR A 49 13.12 2.48 13.51
CA TYR A 49 12.80 1.12 13.91
C TYR A 49 11.49 0.66 13.26
N TYR A 50 11.49 -0.57 12.76
CA TYR A 50 10.26 -1.28 12.40
C TYR A 50 10.35 -2.75 12.75
N GLU A 51 9.18 -3.36 12.96
CA GLU A 51 9.05 -4.79 13.15
C GLU A 51 7.78 -5.34 12.50
N PHE A 52 7.85 -6.59 12.06
CA PHE A 52 6.69 -7.34 11.59
C PHE A 52 6.87 -8.84 11.81
N VAL A 53 5.79 -9.60 11.72
CA VAL A 53 5.82 -11.06 11.83
C VAL A 53 5.47 -11.66 10.47
N ARG A 54 6.32 -12.56 9.96
CA ARG A 54 6.05 -13.32 8.74
C ARG A 54 6.34 -14.79 8.99
N ALA A 55 5.39 -15.66 8.64
CA ALA A 55 5.48 -17.11 8.87
C ALA A 55 5.87 -17.48 10.33
N GLY A 56 5.31 -16.76 11.31
CA GLY A 56 5.60 -16.96 12.74
C GLY A 56 6.95 -16.42 13.21
N VAL A 57 7.77 -15.84 12.32
CA VAL A 57 9.08 -15.26 12.64
C VAL A 57 8.94 -13.76 12.79
N ARG A 58 9.42 -13.22 13.93
CA ARG A 58 9.49 -11.77 14.16
C ARG A 58 10.76 -11.21 13.52
N HIS A 59 10.59 -10.30 12.58
CA HIS A 59 11.65 -9.54 11.96
C HIS A 59 11.70 -8.15 12.56
N ARG A 60 12.87 -7.73 13.05
CA ARG A 60 13.09 -6.41 13.65
C ARG A 60 14.29 -5.77 13.01
N VAL A 61 14.19 -4.50 12.66
CA VAL A 61 15.26 -3.76 11.99
C VAL A 61 15.47 -2.44 12.70
N ILE A 62 16.73 -2.15 13.03
CA ILE A 62 17.19 -0.84 13.50
C ILE A 62 17.99 -0.18 12.38
N ILE A 63 17.71 1.09 12.12
CA ILE A 63 18.42 1.89 11.12
C ILE A 63 19.08 3.06 11.83
N GLU A 64 20.36 3.25 11.57
CA GLU A 64 21.12 4.45 11.94
C GLU A 64 21.29 5.36 10.73
N CYS A 65 20.98 6.63 10.90
CA CYS A 65 21.10 7.66 9.88
C CYS A 65 22.36 8.49 10.14
N LYS A 66 23.15 8.75 9.11
CA LYS A 66 24.36 9.58 9.19
C LYS A 66 24.32 10.66 8.11
N ASP A 67 23.80 11.81 8.50
CA ASP A 67 23.79 13.03 7.69
C ASP A 67 25.10 13.84 7.87
N TRP A 68 26.22 13.23 7.48
CA TRP A 68 27.54 13.84 7.63
C TRP A 68 28.12 14.23 6.29
N LYS A 69 28.91 15.32 6.25
CA LYS A 69 29.64 15.73 5.05
C LYS A 69 30.74 14.74 4.65
N ASP A 70 31.39 14.16 5.64
CA ASP A 70 32.49 13.22 5.44
C ASP A 70 31.98 11.77 5.42
N PRO A 71 32.66 10.87 4.69
CA PRO A 71 32.32 9.45 4.67
C PRO A 71 32.38 8.82 6.07
N VAL A 72 31.42 7.93 6.33
CA VAL A 72 31.32 7.21 7.60
C VAL A 72 32.55 6.34 7.82
N LYS A 73 33.15 6.49 9.00
CA LYS A 73 34.33 5.73 9.47
C LYS A 73 33.93 4.40 10.08
N ARG A 74 34.89 3.47 10.16
CA ARG A 74 34.69 2.14 10.76
C ARG A 74 34.16 2.20 12.20
N GLU A 75 34.58 3.19 12.98
CA GLU A 75 34.16 3.37 14.38
C GLU A 75 32.64 3.50 14.54
N VAL A 76 31.96 4.12 13.57
CA VAL A 76 30.50 4.25 13.58
C VAL A 76 29.83 2.89 13.36
N ILE A 77 30.41 2.07 12.48
CA ILE A 77 29.93 0.70 12.25
C ILE A 77 30.17 -0.18 13.48
N ASN A 78 31.30 -0.02 14.18
CA ASN A 78 31.55 -0.70 15.46
C ASN A 78 30.49 -0.35 16.50
N ALA A 79 30.08 0.92 16.58
CA ALA A 79 29.05 1.35 17.51
C ALA A 79 27.70 0.70 17.20
N LEU A 80 27.29 0.67 15.93
CA LEU A 80 26.06 -0.03 15.52
C LEU A 80 26.16 -1.55 15.74
N GLU A 81 27.30 -2.17 15.45
CA GLU A 81 27.51 -3.62 15.71
C GLU A 81 27.36 -3.96 17.19
N SER A 82 27.86 -3.09 18.07
CA SER A 82 27.71 -3.24 19.51
C SER A 82 26.24 -3.17 19.92
N LYS A 83 25.47 -2.21 19.38
CA LYS A 83 24.01 -2.14 19.58
C LYS A 83 23.29 -3.40 19.09
N VAL A 84 23.59 -3.87 17.88
CA VAL A 84 22.97 -5.08 17.29
C VAL A 84 23.28 -6.33 18.11
N ARG A 85 24.49 -6.43 18.68
CA ARG A 85 24.85 -7.54 19.56
C ARG A 85 24.14 -7.50 20.90
N ASP A 86 23.91 -6.30 21.44
CA ASP A 86 23.27 -6.13 22.74
C ASP A 86 21.74 -6.19 22.66
N ILE A 87 21.14 -5.79 21.54
CA ILE A 87 19.69 -5.88 21.30
C ILE A 87 19.39 -7.22 20.59
N PRO A 88 18.76 -8.21 21.25
CA PRO A 88 18.58 -9.52 20.64
C PRO A 88 17.74 -9.45 19.37
N GLY A 89 18.10 -10.20 18.33
CA GLY A 89 17.27 -10.48 17.16
C GLY A 89 16.82 -9.26 16.36
N VAL A 90 17.68 -8.25 16.25
CA VAL A 90 17.52 -7.13 15.31
C VAL A 90 18.53 -7.25 14.18
N ILE A 91 18.16 -6.71 13.01
CA ILE A 91 19.07 -6.51 11.88
C ILE A 91 19.50 -5.04 11.91
N GLY A 92 20.80 -4.78 11.77
CA GLY A 92 21.36 -3.44 11.70
C GLY A 92 21.45 -2.94 10.26
N VAL A 93 20.89 -1.76 10.01
CA VAL A 93 21.08 -0.99 8.78
C VAL A 93 21.72 0.35 9.15
N ILE A 94 22.62 0.83 8.31
CA ILE A 94 23.14 2.19 8.41
C ILE A 94 23.00 2.87 7.06
N ILE A 95 22.56 4.12 7.08
CA ILE A 95 22.32 4.93 5.88
C ILE A 95 23.13 6.22 6.00
N SER A 96 23.99 6.47 5.01
CA SER A 96 24.88 7.63 4.99
C SER A 96 24.55 8.56 3.82
N ARG A 97 24.52 9.87 4.05
CA ARG A 97 24.36 10.85 2.96
C ARG A 97 25.57 10.88 2.04
N ASN A 98 26.79 10.76 2.58
CA ASN A 98 28.05 10.91 1.84
C ASN A 98 28.92 9.64 1.86
N GLY A 99 28.29 8.47 1.97
CA GLY A 99 28.96 7.18 1.83
C GLY A 99 29.85 6.79 3.01
N TYR A 100 30.84 5.93 2.72
CA TYR A 100 31.63 5.21 3.71
C TYR A 100 33.09 5.14 3.28
N GLN A 101 33.99 5.06 4.25
CA GLN A 101 35.37 4.64 3.99
C GLN A 101 35.41 3.15 3.62
N SER A 102 36.39 2.73 2.82
CA SER A 102 36.54 1.33 2.39
C SER A 102 36.64 0.35 3.57
N GLY A 103 37.35 0.73 4.63
CA GLY A 103 37.46 -0.05 5.87
C GLY A 103 36.14 -0.18 6.63
N ALA A 104 35.22 0.78 6.48
CA ALA A 104 33.89 0.73 7.07
C ALA A 104 32.97 -0.23 6.29
N ILE A 105 32.97 -0.17 4.95
CA ILE A 105 32.20 -1.11 4.09
C ILE A 105 32.66 -2.55 4.29
N ASN A 106 33.96 -2.80 4.31
CA ASN A 106 34.47 -4.15 4.51
C ASN A 106 34.05 -4.70 5.88
N PHE A 107 34.03 -3.84 6.90
CA PHE A 107 33.62 -4.22 8.23
C PHE A 107 32.11 -4.45 8.36
N SER A 108 31.27 -3.61 7.74
CA SER A 108 29.81 -3.81 7.78
C SER A 108 29.41 -5.16 7.17
N LYS A 109 30.01 -5.53 6.03
CA LYS A 109 29.83 -6.83 5.39
C LYS A 109 30.23 -7.99 6.30
N GLN A 110 31.39 -7.90 6.96
CA GLN A 110 31.85 -8.94 7.91
C GLN A 110 30.91 -9.13 9.10
N LYS A 111 30.17 -8.09 9.48
CA LYS A 111 29.30 -8.06 10.66
C LYS A 111 27.82 -8.23 10.33
N GLY A 112 27.47 -8.41 9.06
CA GLY A 112 26.08 -8.53 8.64
C GLY A 112 25.28 -7.24 8.83
N ILE A 113 25.95 -6.08 8.82
CA ILE A 113 25.29 -4.77 8.83
C ILE A 113 25.11 -4.31 7.39
N LEU A 114 23.88 -3.97 7.02
CA LEU A 114 23.58 -3.41 5.70
C LEU A 114 23.97 -1.93 5.70
N ALA A 115 24.96 -1.57 4.88
CA ALA A 115 25.39 -0.19 4.69
C ALA A 115 24.86 0.32 3.36
N LEU A 116 24.00 1.35 3.40
CA LEU A 116 23.42 2.00 2.23
C LEU A 116 23.81 3.47 2.17
N THR A 117 23.78 4.05 0.99
CA THR A 117 23.81 5.49 0.77
C THR A 117 22.42 6.03 0.44
N SER A 118 22.23 7.35 0.58
CA SER A 118 20.92 7.96 0.33
C SER A 118 20.42 7.80 -1.11
N ASP A 119 21.34 7.68 -2.08
CA ASP A 119 21.06 7.45 -3.50
C ASP A 119 20.66 5.99 -3.82
N GLU A 120 20.97 5.04 -2.93
CA GLU A 120 20.47 3.66 -3.03
C GLU A 120 19.01 3.53 -2.57
N LEU A 121 18.47 4.56 -1.89
CA LEU A 121 17.06 4.60 -1.54
C LEU A 121 16.21 5.03 -2.73
N PRO A 122 15.05 4.38 -2.97
CA PRO A 122 14.14 4.80 -4.01
C PRO A 122 13.65 6.23 -3.73
N SER A 123 13.50 7.03 -4.78
CA SER A 123 12.93 8.37 -4.64
C SER A 123 11.47 8.29 -4.22
N LEU A 124 10.99 9.32 -3.52
CA LEU A 124 9.57 9.42 -3.16
C LEU A 124 8.65 9.34 -4.40
N GLY A 125 9.05 9.95 -5.52
CA GLY A 125 8.31 9.88 -6.78
C GLY A 125 8.21 8.45 -7.33
N THR A 126 9.30 7.68 -7.25
CA THR A 126 9.31 6.25 -7.62
C THR A 126 8.34 5.46 -6.75
N LEU A 127 8.39 5.65 -5.43
CA LEU A 127 7.51 4.93 -4.50
C LEU A 127 6.04 5.28 -4.68
N ILE A 128 5.71 6.55 -4.93
CA ILE A 128 4.35 6.98 -5.26
C ILE A 128 3.88 6.27 -6.54
N GLY A 129 4.73 6.20 -7.57
CA GLY A 129 4.44 5.48 -8.81
C GLY A 129 4.17 4.00 -8.59
N GLU A 130 5.00 3.31 -7.81
CA GLU A 130 4.82 1.89 -7.48
C GLU A 130 3.57 1.64 -6.62
N ARG A 131 3.27 2.55 -5.68
CA ARG A 131 2.02 2.49 -4.91
C ARG A 131 0.80 2.65 -5.82
N LEU A 132 0.82 3.59 -6.75
CA LEU A 132 -0.26 3.80 -7.72
C LEU A 132 -0.49 2.55 -8.57
N LYS A 133 0.58 1.91 -9.08
CA LYS A 133 0.46 0.63 -9.78
C LYS A 133 -0.18 -0.44 -8.89
N THR A 134 0.27 -0.57 -7.64
CA THR A 134 -0.23 -1.57 -6.69
C THR A 134 -1.73 -1.45 -6.45
N VAL A 135 -2.26 -0.23 -6.28
CA VAL A 135 -3.69 -0.03 -5.98
C VAL A 135 -4.57 0.07 -7.23
N ALA A 136 -4.04 0.53 -8.36
CA ALA A 136 -4.82 0.75 -9.57
C ALA A 136 -4.80 -0.47 -10.51
N LEU A 137 -3.75 -1.29 -10.47
CA LEU A 137 -3.51 -2.38 -11.42
C LEU A 137 -3.41 -3.74 -10.69
N PRO A 138 -4.47 -4.21 -10.00
CA PRO A 138 -4.50 -5.56 -9.46
C PRO A 138 -4.35 -6.60 -10.58
N ASP A 139 -3.56 -7.63 -10.29
CA ASP A 139 -3.32 -8.76 -11.19
C ASP A 139 -4.20 -9.98 -10.87
N GLU A 140 -4.05 -11.05 -11.66
CA GLU A 140 -4.82 -12.28 -11.53
C GLU A 140 -4.57 -13.07 -10.24
N THR A 141 -3.51 -12.75 -9.49
CA THR A 141 -3.19 -13.39 -8.20
C THR A 141 -3.96 -12.78 -7.03
N CYS A 142 -4.58 -11.61 -7.25
CA CYS A 142 -5.36 -10.92 -6.23
C CYS A 142 -6.63 -11.72 -5.87
N LEU A 143 -6.77 -12.06 -4.59
CA LEU A 143 -7.98 -12.65 -4.04
C LEU A 143 -8.98 -11.53 -3.71
N GLY A 144 -10.27 -11.79 -3.95
CA GLY A 144 -11.33 -10.85 -3.58
C GLY A 144 -11.56 -10.83 -2.07
N GLU A 145 -11.35 -9.68 -1.44
CA GLU A 145 -11.53 -9.47 0.00
C GLU A 145 -12.17 -8.09 0.25
N PRO A 146 -13.51 -7.95 0.25
CA PRO A 146 -14.52 -9.01 0.09
C PRO A 146 -15.06 -9.16 -1.34
N PHE A 147 -14.67 -8.28 -2.26
CA PHE A 147 -15.32 -8.19 -3.57
C PHE A 147 -14.48 -8.73 -4.72
N TRP A 148 -15.19 -9.11 -5.76
CA TRP A 148 -14.72 -9.29 -7.12
C TRP A 148 -15.37 -8.23 -8.00
N THR A 149 -14.71 -7.83 -9.07
CA THR A 149 -15.23 -6.89 -10.05
C THR A 149 -14.73 -7.25 -11.44
N ILE A 150 -14.94 -6.39 -12.43
CA ILE A 150 -14.46 -6.57 -13.79
C ILE A 150 -13.61 -5.36 -14.16
N MET A 151 -12.39 -5.58 -14.66
CA MET A 151 -11.48 -4.52 -15.08
C MET A 151 -10.96 -4.76 -16.49
N MET A 152 -10.64 -3.67 -17.19
CA MET A 152 -10.15 -3.73 -18.55
C MET A 152 -8.69 -4.18 -18.55
N THR A 153 -8.37 -5.15 -19.39
CA THR A 153 -7.03 -5.64 -19.64
C THR A 153 -6.56 -5.34 -21.05
N ARG A 154 -5.26 -5.12 -21.23
CA ARG A 154 -4.60 -5.07 -22.53
C ARG A 154 -3.36 -5.95 -22.49
N SER A 155 -3.26 -6.90 -23.42
CA SER A 155 -2.16 -7.87 -23.46
C SER A 155 -2.00 -8.66 -22.15
N GLY A 156 -3.09 -8.92 -21.43
CA GLY A 156 -3.09 -9.62 -20.14
C GLY A 156 -2.85 -8.74 -18.91
N GLU A 157 -2.46 -7.48 -19.08
CA GLU A 157 -2.23 -6.55 -17.97
C GLU A 157 -3.47 -5.68 -17.71
N ASN A 158 -3.80 -5.48 -16.44
CA ASN A 158 -4.86 -4.56 -16.03
C ASN A 158 -4.48 -3.12 -16.40
N THR A 159 -5.44 -2.35 -16.92
CA THR A 159 -5.23 -0.95 -17.31
C THR A 159 -5.69 0.05 -16.25
N GLY A 160 -6.33 -0.42 -15.17
CA GLY A 160 -6.94 0.40 -14.13
C GLY A 160 -8.30 0.98 -14.50
N VAL A 161 -8.83 0.63 -15.69
CA VAL A 161 -10.17 1.03 -16.11
C VAL A 161 -11.19 0.01 -15.61
N TRP A 162 -12.16 0.49 -14.84
CA TRP A 162 -13.26 -0.32 -14.30
C TRP A 162 -14.32 -0.58 -15.37
N PHE A 163 -14.91 -1.78 -15.33
CA PHE A 163 -16.13 -2.05 -16.08
C PHE A 163 -17.29 -1.32 -15.39
N ALA A 164 -18.17 -0.72 -16.19
CA ALA A 164 -19.30 0.03 -15.65
C ALA A 164 -20.58 -0.21 -16.44
N LEU A 165 -21.66 -0.42 -15.71
CA LEU A 165 -23.01 -0.63 -16.24
C LEU A 165 -23.74 0.70 -16.37
N GLY A 166 -24.43 0.93 -17.49
CA GLY A 166 -25.32 2.07 -17.67
C GLY A 166 -26.77 1.63 -17.45
N PHE A 167 -27.29 1.76 -16.24
CA PHE A 167 -28.67 1.36 -15.93
C PHE A 167 -29.70 2.38 -16.42
N ASP A 168 -29.30 3.63 -16.64
CA ASP A 168 -30.16 4.64 -17.25
C ASP A 168 -29.33 5.66 -18.07
N ARG A 169 -29.47 5.61 -19.41
CA ARG A 169 -28.82 6.56 -20.33
C ARG A 169 -29.40 7.96 -20.26
N THR A 170 -30.59 8.13 -19.66
CA THR A 170 -31.24 9.43 -19.48
C THR A 170 -30.77 10.14 -18.20
N GLU A 171 -30.41 9.38 -17.16
CA GLU A 171 -29.92 9.94 -15.88
C GLU A 171 -28.39 10.15 -15.82
N LYS A 172 -27.64 9.88 -16.92
CA LYS A 172 -26.16 9.94 -16.95
C LYS A 172 -25.50 9.19 -15.77
N LYS A 173 -25.97 7.98 -15.45
CA LYS A 173 -25.45 7.18 -14.34
C LYS A 173 -24.68 5.95 -14.81
N SER A 174 -23.58 5.66 -14.14
CA SER A 174 -22.77 4.47 -14.38
C SER A 174 -22.38 3.79 -13.08
N TYR A 175 -22.40 2.46 -13.04
CA TYR A 175 -22.15 1.71 -11.81
C TYR A 175 -21.12 0.61 -12.01
N ILE A 176 -20.11 0.58 -11.15
CA ILE A 176 -19.11 -0.48 -11.08
C ILE A 176 -19.71 -1.67 -10.36
N PRO A 177 -19.85 -2.85 -11.00
CA PRO A 177 -20.42 -4.02 -10.36
C PRO A 177 -19.42 -4.66 -9.40
N LEU A 178 -19.91 -5.01 -8.21
CA LEU A 178 -19.19 -5.68 -7.15
C LEU A 178 -19.89 -7.01 -6.82
N PHE A 179 -19.11 -8.07 -6.64
CA PHE A 179 -19.60 -9.42 -6.38
C PHE A 179 -18.91 -10.00 -5.15
N PHE A 180 -19.64 -10.71 -4.29
CA PHE A 180 -19.03 -11.38 -3.13
C PHE A 180 -18.20 -12.62 -3.49
N SER A 181 -18.41 -13.19 -4.67
CA SER A 181 -17.73 -14.41 -5.10
C SER A 181 -17.22 -14.28 -6.52
N LYS A 182 -16.06 -14.91 -6.78
CA LYS A 182 -15.51 -15.03 -8.12
C LYS A 182 -16.49 -15.70 -9.07
N TYR A 183 -17.13 -16.77 -8.59
CA TYR A 183 -18.12 -17.53 -9.35
C TYR A 183 -19.27 -16.65 -9.85
N HIS A 184 -19.83 -15.79 -8.99
CA HIS A 184 -20.90 -14.86 -9.41
C HIS A 184 -20.39 -13.80 -10.40
N ALA A 185 -19.16 -13.31 -10.22
CA ALA A 185 -18.57 -12.38 -11.17
C ALA A 185 -18.34 -13.03 -12.55
N GLU A 186 -17.85 -14.27 -12.60
CA GLU A 186 -17.65 -15.04 -13.83
C GLU A 186 -18.98 -15.35 -14.51
N LEU A 187 -19.98 -15.78 -13.74
CA LEU A 187 -21.32 -16.05 -14.26
C LEU A 187 -21.95 -14.78 -14.87
N PHE A 188 -21.85 -13.64 -14.18
CA PHE A 188 -22.30 -12.36 -14.72
C PHE A 188 -21.54 -11.98 -16.00
N PHE A 189 -20.22 -12.17 -16.01
CA PHE A 189 -19.35 -11.87 -17.13
C PHE A 189 -19.75 -12.65 -18.39
N GLU A 190 -20.01 -13.95 -18.24
CA GLU A 190 -20.48 -14.83 -19.31
C GLU A 190 -21.88 -14.46 -19.78
N ASN A 191 -22.83 -14.26 -18.86
CA ASN A 191 -24.21 -13.92 -19.19
C ASN A 191 -24.32 -12.58 -19.94
N MET A 192 -23.45 -11.62 -19.65
CA MET A 192 -23.38 -10.35 -20.35
C MET A 192 -22.58 -10.41 -21.66
N SER A 193 -22.01 -11.57 -22.01
CA SER A 193 -21.15 -11.75 -23.19
C SER A 193 -20.02 -10.71 -23.25
N ILE A 194 -19.40 -10.42 -22.12
CA ILE A 194 -18.33 -9.43 -22.02
C ILE A 194 -17.08 -9.95 -22.75
N ASP A 195 -16.43 -9.10 -23.53
CA ASP A 195 -15.27 -9.48 -24.32
C ASP A 195 -14.06 -9.83 -23.44
N SER A 196 -13.78 -11.13 -23.35
CA SER A 196 -12.66 -11.70 -22.58
C SER A 196 -11.27 -11.31 -23.08
N ASN A 197 -11.16 -10.70 -24.27
CA ASN A 197 -9.87 -10.18 -24.75
C ASN A 197 -9.50 -8.84 -24.10
N ASN A 198 -10.51 -8.06 -23.71
CA ASN A 198 -10.35 -6.71 -23.19
C ASN A 198 -10.78 -6.57 -21.73
N TRP A 199 -11.47 -7.56 -21.16
CA TRP A 199 -12.00 -7.50 -19.80
C TRP A 199 -11.75 -8.80 -19.06
N ARG A 200 -11.53 -8.70 -17.75
CA ARG A 200 -11.35 -9.85 -16.86
C ARG A 200 -12.04 -9.63 -15.53
N VAL A 201 -12.49 -10.73 -14.94
CA VAL A 201 -12.89 -10.78 -13.53
C VAL A 201 -11.63 -10.61 -12.67
N THR A 202 -11.68 -9.67 -11.74
CA THR A 202 -10.53 -9.25 -10.92
C THR A 202 -10.92 -9.25 -9.45
N GLY A 203 -10.06 -9.84 -8.61
CA GLY A 203 -10.22 -9.76 -7.16
C GLY A 203 -9.96 -8.35 -6.66
N LEU A 204 -10.76 -7.91 -5.69
CA LEU A 204 -10.63 -6.61 -5.04
C LEU A 204 -10.13 -6.79 -3.60
N PRO A 205 -8.81 -6.94 -3.39
CA PRO A 205 -8.24 -6.99 -2.05
C PRO A 205 -8.38 -5.62 -1.36
N ARG A 206 -8.26 -5.60 -0.03
CA ARG A 206 -8.56 -4.43 0.81
C ARG A 206 -7.87 -3.12 0.36
N TYR A 207 -6.61 -3.16 -0.04
CA TYR A 207 -5.86 -1.97 -0.51
C TYR A 207 -6.37 -1.44 -1.87
N VAL A 208 -6.89 -2.33 -2.73
CA VAL A 208 -7.54 -1.95 -3.99
C VAL A 208 -8.94 -1.41 -3.73
N LEU A 209 -9.69 -2.02 -2.80
CA LEU A 209 -11.00 -1.51 -2.35
C LEU A 209 -10.86 -0.08 -1.81
N ARG A 210 -9.83 0.19 -1.01
CA ARG A 210 -9.49 1.55 -0.56
C ARG A 210 -9.29 2.50 -1.75
N GLY A 211 -8.56 2.04 -2.78
CA GLY A 211 -8.37 2.78 -4.03
C GLY A 211 -9.68 3.08 -4.76
N LEU A 212 -10.59 2.11 -4.87
CA LEU A 212 -11.92 2.28 -5.44
C LEU A 212 -12.73 3.32 -4.64
N ILE A 213 -12.75 3.24 -3.31
CA ILE A 213 -13.48 4.18 -2.44
C ILE A 213 -13.00 5.63 -2.63
N VAL A 214 -11.69 5.83 -2.79
CA VAL A 214 -11.13 7.16 -3.09
C VAL A 214 -11.54 7.63 -4.49
N GLN A 215 -11.56 6.73 -5.47
CA GLN A 215 -12.00 7.05 -6.82
C GLN A 215 -13.49 7.40 -6.90
N LEU A 216 -14.34 6.72 -6.13
CA LEU A 216 -15.77 7.05 -6.03
C LEU A 216 -15.99 8.49 -5.53
N GLU A 217 -15.24 8.93 -4.51
CA GLU A 217 -15.29 10.34 -4.05
C GLU A 217 -14.84 11.32 -5.15
N ALA A 218 -13.84 10.93 -5.96
CA ALA A 218 -13.41 11.74 -7.09
C ALA A 218 -14.48 11.82 -8.20
N PHE A 219 -15.28 10.76 -8.39
CA PHE A 219 -16.39 10.78 -9.33
C PHE A 219 -17.55 11.65 -8.82
N GLU A 220 -17.92 11.52 -7.55
CA GLU A 220 -18.92 12.38 -6.88
C GLU A 220 -18.56 13.86 -7.06
N LEU A 221 -17.31 14.23 -6.74
CA LEU A 221 -16.84 15.62 -6.89
C LEU A 221 -16.88 16.13 -8.33
N ARG A 222 -16.56 15.29 -9.31
CA ARG A 222 -16.61 15.68 -10.73
C ARG A 222 -18.04 15.86 -11.20
N HIS A 223 -18.96 15.01 -10.75
CA HIS A 223 -20.38 15.16 -11.05
C HIS A 223 -20.91 16.49 -10.48
N GLU A 224 -20.67 16.75 -9.19
CA GLU A 224 -21.07 17.98 -8.51
C GLU A 224 -20.49 19.25 -9.15
N SER A 225 -19.21 19.22 -9.55
CA SER A 225 -18.50 20.40 -10.04
C SER A 225 -18.65 20.65 -11.54
N PHE A 226 -18.94 19.61 -12.33
CA PHE A 226 -18.86 19.68 -13.80
C PHE A 226 -20.04 19.04 -14.55
N ASP A 227 -21.12 18.63 -13.87
CA ASP A 227 -22.28 17.93 -14.47
C ASP A 227 -21.88 16.71 -15.33
N MET A 228 -20.84 16.01 -14.86
CA MET A 228 -20.30 14.80 -15.48
C MET A 228 -21.19 13.58 -15.15
N ILE A 229 -20.88 12.41 -15.70
CA ILE A 229 -21.60 11.16 -15.39
C ILE A 229 -21.45 10.84 -13.90
N ASP A 230 -22.58 10.63 -13.22
CA ASP A 230 -22.62 10.15 -11.83
C ASP A 230 -22.20 8.68 -11.81
N SER A 231 -21.04 8.41 -11.21
CA SER A 231 -20.43 7.07 -11.23
C SER A 231 -20.35 6.50 -9.83
N GLY A 232 -21.05 5.38 -9.60
CA GLY A 232 -21.15 4.71 -8.31
C GLY A 232 -20.71 3.25 -8.33
N ALA A 233 -20.99 2.53 -7.26
CA ALA A 233 -20.83 1.09 -7.16
C ALA A 233 -22.18 0.40 -6.93
N VAL A 234 -22.28 -0.87 -7.33
CA VAL A 234 -23.49 -1.69 -7.16
C VAL A 234 -23.10 -3.10 -6.77
N LEU A 235 -23.75 -3.65 -5.74
CA LEU A 235 -23.63 -5.06 -5.39
C LEU A 235 -24.53 -5.88 -6.29
N MET A 236 -23.95 -6.81 -7.02
CA MET A 236 -24.68 -7.72 -7.89
C MET A 236 -25.01 -8.99 -7.11
N PHE A 237 -26.27 -9.13 -6.74
CA PHE A 237 -26.76 -10.24 -5.93
C PHE A 237 -27.53 -11.26 -6.78
N LEU A 238 -27.19 -12.53 -6.64
CA LEU A 238 -27.96 -13.64 -7.20
C LEU A 238 -28.53 -14.47 -6.04
N PRO A 239 -29.86 -14.61 -5.92
CA PRO A 239 -30.48 -15.39 -4.85
C PRO A 239 -30.03 -16.87 -4.84
N PRO A 240 -29.96 -17.55 -3.68
CA PRO A 240 -29.49 -18.94 -3.59
C PRO A 240 -30.24 -19.97 -4.45
N ASP A 241 -31.52 -19.74 -4.76
CA ASP A 241 -32.35 -20.63 -5.58
C ASP A 241 -32.45 -20.18 -7.05
N ALA A 242 -31.73 -19.11 -7.43
CA ALA A 242 -31.74 -18.61 -8.78
C ALA A 242 -30.94 -19.54 -9.71
N LYS A 243 -31.42 -19.70 -10.93
CA LYS A 243 -30.70 -20.43 -11.98
C LYS A 243 -29.51 -19.59 -12.46
N PRO A 244 -28.46 -20.22 -13.01
CA PRO A 244 -27.32 -19.49 -13.58
C PRO A 244 -27.70 -18.46 -14.66
N THR A 245 -28.81 -18.67 -15.36
CA THR A 245 -29.34 -17.77 -16.40
C THR A 245 -30.22 -16.64 -15.87
N ASP A 246 -30.58 -16.68 -14.58
CA ASP A 246 -31.47 -15.67 -14.00
C ASP A 246 -30.71 -14.34 -13.84
N PRO A 247 -31.43 -13.21 -13.98
CA PRO A 247 -30.79 -11.89 -13.89
C PRO A 247 -30.31 -11.61 -12.47
N PHE A 248 -29.12 -11.02 -12.37
CA PHE A 248 -28.61 -10.48 -11.11
C PHE A 248 -29.46 -9.29 -10.66
N ILE A 249 -29.70 -9.22 -9.35
CA ILE A 249 -30.38 -8.11 -8.69
C ILE A 249 -29.31 -7.06 -8.32
N PRO A 250 -29.38 -5.84 -8.90
CA PRO A 250 -28.49 -4.76 -8.52
C PRO A 250 -28.94 -4.15 -7.19
N ILE A 251 -28.06 -4.11 -6.20
CA ILE A 251 -28.27 -3.45 -4.91
C ILE A 251 -27.32 -2.26 -4.85
N PRO A 252 -27.80 -1.01 -5.00
CA PRO A 252 -26.97 0.17 -4.90
C PRO A 252 -26.22 0.21 -3.56
N ILE A 253 -24.95 0.60 -3.61
CA ILE A 253 -24.12 0.74 -2.41
C ILE A 253 -23.41 2.09 -2.42
N THR A 254 -23.52 2.83 -1.32
CA THR A 254 -22.86 4.13 -1.18
C THR A 254 -21.41 3.97 -0.77
N ARG A 255 -20.62 5.02 -0.99
CA ARG A 255 -19.25 5.09 -0.47
C ARG A 255 -19.18 4.89 1.05
N GLU A 256 -20.09 5.49 1.79
CA GLU A 256 -20.16 5.34 3.25
C GLU A 256 -20.46 3.89 3.68
N GLN A 257 -21.34 3.20 2.97
CA GLN A 257 -21.62 1.79 3.22
C GLN A 257 -20.42 0.90 2.88
N LEU A 258 -19.66 1.21 1.83
CA LEU A 258 -18.38 0.53 1.54
C LEU A 258 -17.37 0.72 2.67
N ILE A 259 -17.24 1.95 3.20
CA ILE A 259 -16.33 2.26 4.29
C ILE A 259 -16.72 1.52 5.56
N THR A 260 -17.97 1.71 6.02
CA THR A 260 -18.43 1.21 7.33
C THR A 260 -18.70 -0.29 7.33
N GLY A 261 -19.25 -0.83 6.24
CA GLY A 261 -19.68 -2.23 6.14
C GLY A 261 -18.59 -3.20 5.69
N TYR A 262 -17.57 -2.73 4.96
CA TYR A 262 -16.61 -3.62 4.31
C TYR A 262 -15.15 -3.25 4.53
N TYR A 263 -14.81 -1.96 4.52
CA TYR A 263 -13.42 -1.53 4.74
C TYR A 263 -13.05 -1.46 6.23
N GLY A 264 -13.99 -1.04 7.10
CA GLY A 264 -13.89 -1.11 8.56
C GLY A 264 -13.08 0.00 9.25
N GLU A 265 -12.49 0.93 8.50
CA GLU A 265 -11.67 2.03 9.04
C GLU A 265 -11.95 3.35 8.30
N SER A 266 -11.59 4.49 8.91
CA SER A 266 -11.75 5.79 8.26
C SER A 266 -10.82 5.92 7.04
N ILE A 267 -11.35 6.39 5.91
CA ILE A 267 -10.57 6.78 4.74
C ILE A 267 -10.56 8.31 4.65
N SER A 268 -9.36 8.90 4.58
CA SER A 268 -9.19 10.35 4.41
C SER A 268 -9.92 10.83 3.16
N SER A 269 -10.72 11.88 3.30
CA SER A 269 -11.41 12.52 2.19
C SER A 269 -10.41 13.27 1.30
N ILE A 270 -10.64 13.23 -0.01
CA ILE A 270 -9.94 14.10 -0.97
C ILE A 270 -10.58 15.50 -1.09
N ARG A 271 -11.75 15.71 -0.48
CA ARG A 271 -12.34 17.05 -0.39
C ARG A 271 -11.42 17.91 0.47
N LYS A 272 -11.12 19.13 0.00
CA LYS A 272 -10.47 20.11 0.88
C LYS A 272 -11.43 20.37 2.03
N GLN A 273 -10.94 20.21 3.26
CA GLN A 273 -11.67 20.78 4.40
C GLN A 273 -11.59 22.29 4.22
N ASP A 274 -12.74 22.93 4.01
CA ASP A 274 -12.84 24.38 4.11
C ASP A 274 -12.54 24.74 5.57
N ASN A 275 -11.36 25.33 5.80
CA ASN A 275 -11.02 26.06 7.02
C ASN A 275 -11.54 27.49 6.92
#